data_AF-A0ABD6D6I5-F1
#
_entry.id   AF-A0ABD6D6I5-F1
#
_cell.length_a   1.000
_cell.length_b   1.000
_cell.length_c   1.000
_cell.angle_alpha   90.00
_cell.angle_beta   90.00
_cell.angle_gamma   90.00
#
_symmetry.space_group_name_H-M   'P 1'
#
loop_
_entity.id
_entity.type
_entity.pdbx_description
1 polymer ?
#
loop_
_entity_poly.entity_id
_entity_poly.type
_entity_poly.pdbx_seq_one_letter_code
_entity_poly.pdbx_strand_id
1 'polypeptide(L)'
;MKWTHDWVTVRASILLTFAVAVLSIIVGLVHISTGGVDSALAMYVPDGVRRAVGFTGTLTGFTMLGSAYALKQRFRVGWYATAILLPITAIQGLLQVSPFSVPLVAVSVVSVPALFYNRTRFDRTFSPSPTQLAAGIALVTALSYGTFGSYALREEFDGIVTLTDAFYYTIVTASTVGYGDVTAAPSSELGKLFSISVLLINVAAFAVALGVLLTPAIEAQLSKALGRMTDSQFNLLDEHVVILGYGDLTEPIIENLSDSVQFAVITTDESVARRLSDRDIPVLTADPSDEEPLQRAGIADARAAIVATENDAKDALAILTARQLNDEMQILAAAMQRENVAKLRHAGADRVISPSEIGGRLLANSAIGKRDAEAASQQLLGEELD
;
A
#
# COMPACT_ATOMS: atom_id res chain seq x y z
N MET A 1 -23.51 -13.99 -1.61
CA MET A 1 -22.41 -13.10 -2.04
C MET A 1 -22.99 -11.91 -2.80
N LYS A 2 -23.35 -10.83 -2.10
CA LYS A 2 -23.73 -9.55 -2.74
C LYS A 2 -22.49 -8.69 -2.75
N TRP A 3 -21.85 -8.57 -3.91
CA TRP A 3 -20.81 -7.58 -4.14
C TRP A 3 -21.44 -6.22 -3.84
N THR A 4 -20.96 -5.51 -2.81
CA THR A 4 -21.41 -4.15 -2.58
C THR A 4 -20.98 -3.33 -3.78
N HIS A 5 -21.93 -2.60 -4.38
CA HIS A 5 -21.73 -1.80 -5.59
C HIS A 5 -20.49 -0.88 -5.47
N ASP A 6 -20.18 -0.46 -4.24
CA ASP A 6 -19.10 0.45 -3.88
C ASP A 6 -17.68 -0.12 -4.08
N TRP A 7 -17.49 -1.42 -3.89
CA TRP A 7 -16.15 -2.02 -4.05
C TRP A 7 -15.78 -2.18 -5.52
N VAL A 8 -16.79 -2.44 -6.36
CA VAL A 8 -16.64 -2.54 -7.81
C VAL A 8 -16.27 -1.18 -8.41
N THR A 9 -16.84 -0.08 -7.92
CA THR A 9 -16.58 1.27 -8.47
C THR A 9 -15.17 1.78 -8.15
N VAL A 10 -14.64 1.51 -6.96
CA VAL A 10 -13.26 1.88 -6.60
C VAL A 10 -12.25 1.09 -7.44
N ARG A 11 -12.45 -0.23 -7.56
CA ARG A 11 -11.60 -1.07 -8.43
C ARG A 11 -11.65 -0.64 -9.88
N ALA A 12 -12.82 -0.27 -10.38
CA ALA A 12 -12.96 0.26 -11.74
C ALA A 12 -12.11 1.52 -11.95
N SER A 13 -12.09 2.46 -11.00
CA SER A 13 -11.28 3.68 -11.09
C SER A 13 -9.77 3.38 -11.18
N ILE A 14 -9.30 2.41 -10.38
CA ILE A 14 -7.90 1.97 -10.38
C ILE A 14 -7.55 1.28 -11.71
N LEU A 15 -8.38 0.33 -12.15
CA LEU A 15 -8.16 -0.42 -13.39
C LEU A 15 -8.20 0.47 -14.63
N LEU A 16 -9.14 1.40 -14.68
CA LEU A 16 -9.25 2.38 -15.76
C LEU A 16 -8.01 3.29 -15.80
N THR A 17 -7.58 3.82 -14.66
CA THR A 17 -6.36 4.63 -14.59
C THR A 17 -5.13 3.84 -15.05
N PHE A 18 -5.00 2.59 -14.62
CA PHE A 18 -3.92 1.70 -15.06
C PHE A 18 -3.96 1.45 -16.57
N ALA A 19 -5.15 1.21 -17.13
CA ALA A 19 -5.35 1.04 -18.57
C ALA A 19 -4.95 2.29 -19.36
N VAL A 20 -5.32 3.49 -18.88
CA VAL A 20 -4.88 4.76 -19.48
C VAL A 20 -3.36 4.89 -19.44
N ALA A 21 -2.73 4.54 -18.31
CA ALA A 21 -1.28 4.62 -18.16
C ALA A 21 -0.56 3.73 -19.19
N VAL A 22 -0.97 2.47 -19.31
CA VAL A 22 -0.43 1.50 -20.26
C VAL A 22 -0.67 1.92 -21.71
N LEU A 23 -1.88 2.36 -22.03
CA LEU A 23 -2.21 2.87 -23.36
C LEU A 23 -1.35 4.10 -23.70
N SER A 24 -1.15 5.03 -22.76
CA SER A 24 -0.32 6.23 -22.99
C SER A 24 1.12 5.86 -23.31
N ILE A 25 1.68 4.87 -22.61
CA ILE A 25 3.03 4.35 -22.88
C ILE A 25 3.08 3.71 -24.27
N ILE A 26 2.15 2.80 -24.58
CA ILE A 26 2.14 2.07 -25.85
C ILE A 26 1.99 3.05 -27.02
N VAL A 27 1.00 3.93 -26.96
CA VAL A 27 0.73 4.86 -28.06
C VAL A 27 1.85 5.87 -28.20
N GLY A 28 2.41 6.37 -27.09
CA GLY A 28 3.58 7.25 -27.11
C GLY A 28 4.81 6.57 -27.75
N LEU A 29 5.09 5.31 -27.40
CA LEU A 29 6.18 4.53 -28.01
C LEU A 29 5.96 4.26 -29.50
N VAL A 30 4.74 3.91 -29.90
CA VAL A 30 4.38 3.74 -31.31
C VAL A 30 4.54 5.05 -32.08
N HIS A 31 4.18 6.18 -31.48
CA HIS A 31 4.37 7.50 -32.10
C HIS A 31 5.84 7.86 -32.28
N ILE A 32 6.69 7.55 -31.29
CA ILE A 32 8.14 7.75 -31.37
C ILE A 32 8.76 6.87 -32.47
N SER A 33 8.32 5.61 -32.60
CA SER A 33 8.89 4.67 -33.58
C SER A 33 8.43 4.92 -35.01
N THR A 34 7.21 5.43 -35.20
CA THR A 34 6.62 5.66 -36.52
C THR A 34 6.77 7.10 -37.02
N GLY A 35 7.12 8.05 -36.14
CA GLY A 35 7.18 9.49 -36.47
C GLY A 35 5.82 10.18 -36.52
N GLY A 36 4.75 9.48 -36.13
CA GLY A 36 3.35 9.90 -36.29
C GLY A 36 2.76 9.41 -37.61
N VAL A 37 1.43 9.26 -37.66
CA VAL A 37 0.71 8.86 -38.88
C VAL A 37 0.25 10.11 -39.63
N ASP A 38 0.48 10.17 -40.94
CA ASP A 38 -0.07 11.22 -41.79
C ASP A 38 -1.61 11.14 -41.79
N SER A 39 -2.21 12.08 -41.06
CA SER A 39 -3.66 12.25 -40.95
C SER A 39 -4.03 13.63 -41.47
N ALA A 40 -5.22 13.78 -42.04
CA ALA A 40 -5.73 15.08 -42.51
C ALA A 40 -5.76 16.15 -41.40
N LEU A 41 -5.80 15.73 -40.13
CA LEU A 41 -5.76 16.61 -38.96
C LEU A 41 -4.34 17.05 -38.57
N ALA A 42 -3.29 16.45 -39.15
CA ALA A 42 -1.89 16.79 -38.87
C ALA A 42 -1.56 18.25 -39.26
N MET A 43 -2.27 18.82 -40.24
CA MET A 43 -2.07 20.21 -40.68
C MET A 43 -2.34 21.26 -39.58
N TYR A 44 -3.10 20.91 -38.53
CA TYR A 44 -3.49 21.84 -37.47
C TYR A 44 -2.55 21.79 -36.25
N VAL A 45 -1.63 20.81 -36.17
CA VAL A 45 -0.72 20.64 -35.03
C VAL A 45 0.70 21.03 -35.45
N PRO A 46 1.35 22.02 -34.80
CA PRO A 46 2.72 22.41 -35.12
C PRO A 46 3.70 21.23 -35.02
N ASP A 47 4.68 21.16 -35.92
CA ASP A 47 5.60 20.02 -36.02
C ASP A 47 6.45 19.80 -34.74
N GLY A 48 6.75 20.89 -34.00
CA GLY A 48 7.43 20.79 -32.71
C GLY A 48 6.58 20.10 -31.65
N VAL A 49 5.27 20.39 -31.62
CA VAL A 49 4.31 19.74 -30.73
C VAL A 49 4.13 18.27 -31.13
N ARG A 50 4.00 17.99 -32.43
CA ARG A 50 3.81 16.63 -32.94
C ARG A 50 4.98 15.69 -32.60
N ARG A 51 6.22 16.21 -32.63
CA ARG A 51 7.43 15.46 -32.23
C ARG A 51 7.53 15.26 -30.72
N ALA A 52 7.21 16.29 -29.92
CA ALA A 52 7.31 16.21 -28.47
C ALA A 52 6.18 15.40 -27.82
N VAL A 53 5.01 15.32 -28.45
CA VAL A 53 3.81 14.70 -27.87
C VAL A 53 3.95 13.18 -27.70
N GLY A 54 4.66 12.48 -28.58
CA GLY A 54 4.95 11.05 -28.39
C GLY A 54 5.79 10.80 -27.14
N PHE A 55 6.89 11.54 -27.00
CA PHE A 55 7.78 11.49 -25.84
C PHE A 55 7.06 11.88 -24.53
N THR A 56 6.40 13.04 -24.52
CA THR A 56 5.71 13.54 -23.33
C THR A 56 4.53 12.64 -22.95
N GLY A 57 3.81 12.05 -23.92
CA GLY A 57 2.75 11.07 -23.65
C GLY A 57 3.27 9.78 -23.01
N THR A 58 4.42 9.27 -23.45
CA THR A 58 5.08 8.12 -22.81
C THR A 58 5.47 8.45 -21.37
N LEU A 59 6.09 9.62 -21.15
CA LEU A 59 6.48 10.07 -19.81
C LEU A 59 5.27 10.22 -18.88
N THR A 60 4.20 10.87 -19.34
CA THR A 60 2.93 11.01 -18.62
C THR A 60 2.33 9.64 -18.29
N GLY A 61 2.44 8.67 -19.19
CA GLY A 61 2.01 7.28 -18.94
C GLY A 61 2.76 6.61 -17.78
N PHE A 62 4.09 6.74 -17.72
CA PHE A 62 4.86 6.25 -16.57
C PHE A 62 4.52 6.98 -15.27
N THR A 63 4.32 8.30 -15.30
CA THR A 63 3.87 9.05 -14.12
C THR A 63 2.48 8.59 -13.66
N MET A 64 1.58 8.29 -14.60
CA MET A 64 0.24 7.78 -14.31
C MET A 64 0.23 6.36 -13.75
N LEU A 65 1.21 5.51 -14.08
CA LEU A 65 1.39 4.22 -13.38
C LEU A 65 1.67 4.43 -11.90
N GLY A 66 2.53 5.41 -11.56
CA GLY A 66 2.79 5.79 -10.17
C GLY A 66 1.53 6.32 -9.47
N SER A 67 0.72 7.14 -10.15
CA SER A 67 -0.54 7.64 -9.59
C SER A 67 -1.59 6.54 -9.42
N ALA A 68 -1.66 5.58 -10.36
CA ALA A 68 -2.52 4.40 -10.26
C ALA A 68 -2.12 3.50 -9.08
N TYR A 69 -0.82 3.33 -8.84
CA TYR A 69 -0.33 2.62 -7.66
C TYR A 69 -0.70 3.36 -6.35
N ALA A 70 -0.56 4.69 -6.33
CA ALA A 70 -0.98 5.49 -5.18
C ALA A 70 -2.51 5.43 -4.94
N LEU A 71 -3.32 5.37 -6.00
CA LEU A 71 -4.77 5.12 -5.91
C LEU A 71 -5.08 3.73 -5.34
N LYS A 72 -4.30 2.70 -5.72
CA LYS A 72 -4.42 1.35 -5.15
C LYS A 72 -4.21 1.35 -3.63
N GLN A 73 -3.34 2.23 -3.13
CA GLN A 73 -3.10 2.44 -1.69
C GLN A 73 -4.09 3.43 -1.03
N ARG A 74 -5.09 3.92 -1.78
CA ARG A 74 -6.10 4.91 -1.38
C ARG A 74 -5.56 6.29 -0.97
N PHE A 75 -4.38 6.69 -1.46
CA PHE A 75 -3.81 7.99 -1.09
C PHE A 75 -4.50 9.16 -1.80
N ARG A 76 -4.76 10.24 -1.03
CA ARG A 76 -5.25 11.55 -1.53
C ARG A 76 -4.36 12.11 -2.64
N VAL A 77 -3.04 12.01 -2.45
CA VAL A 77 -2.06 12.48 -3.45
C VAL A 77 -2.20 11.72 -4.76
N GLY A 78 -2.48 10.41 -4.70
CA GLY A 78 -2.75 9.59 -5.89
C GLY A 78 -3.99 10.05 -6.64
N TRP A 79 -5.04 10.47 -5.92
CA TRP A 79 -6.24 11.05 -6.52
C TRP A 79 -5.96 12.39 -7.20
N TYR A 80 -5.30 13.33 -6.53
CA TYR A 80 -4.95 14.62 -7.14
C TYR A 80 -4.04 14.46 -8.36
N ALA A 81 -3.00 13.62 -8.26
CA ALA A 81 -2.10 13.33 -9.38
C ALA A 81 -2.88 12.75 -10.57
N THR A 82 -3.76 11.77 -10.33
CA THR A 82 -4.56 11.16 -11.40
C THR A 82 -5.56 12.14 -12.01
N ALA A 83 -6.20 12.98 -11.19
CA ALA A 83 -7.16 13.99 -11.64
C ALA A 83 -6.50 15.04 -12.56
N ILE A 84 -5.22 15.35 -12.34
CA ILE A 84 -4.43 16.24 -13.19
C ILE A 84 -3.92 15.53 -14.44
N LEU A 85 -3.40 14.31 -14.29
CA LEU A 85 -2.78 13.57 -15.40
C LEU A 85 -3.81 13.07 -16.42
N LEU A 86 -5.03 12.67 -16.02
CA LEU A 86 -6.04 12.13 -16.95
C LEU A 86 -6.41 13.12 -18.09
N PRO A 87 -6.73 14.40 -17.80
CA PRO A 87 -6.94 15.40 -18.85
C PRO A 87 -5.71 15.62 -19.73
N ILE A 88 -4.50 15.66 -19.13
CA ILE A 88 -3.24 15.85 -19.87
C ILE A 88 -3.05 14.70 -20.87
N THR A 89 -3.23 13.45 -20.42
CA THR A 89 -3.12 12.26 -21.27
C THR A 89 -4.16 12.27 -22.41
N ALA A 90 -5.40 12.68 -22.12
CA ALA A 90 -6.44 12.78 -23.15
C ALA A 90 -6.08 13.83 -24.22
N ILE A 91 -5.59 15.01 -23.79
CA ILE A 91 -5.14 16.07 -24.70
C ILE A 91 -3.94 15.60 -25.53
N GLN A 92 -2.94 14.97 -24.91
CA GLN A 92 -1.80 14.39 -25.63
C GLN A 92 -2.24 13.35 -26.65
N GLY A 93 -3.19 12.47 -26.30
CA GLY A 93 -3.75 11.50 -27.23
C GLY A 93 -4.42 12.14 -28.44
N LEU A 94 -5.16 13.24 -28.25
CA LEU A 94 -5.73 14.01 -29.37
C LEU A 94 -4.64 14.65 -30.24
N LEU A 95 -3.58 15.19 -29.62
CA LEU A 95 -2.47 15.83 -30.33
C LEU A 95 -1.56 14.85 -31.10
N GLN A 96 -1.60 13.54 -30.79
CA GLN A 96 -0.88 12.52 -31.56
C GLN A 96 -1.50 12.28 -32.94
N VAL A 97 -2.79 12.61 -33.11
CA VAL A 97 -3.51 12.48 -34.37
C VAL A 97 -3.34 11.09 -35.00
N SER A 98 -3.49 10.04 -34.19
CA SER A 98 -3.23 8.66 -34.58
C SER A 98 -4.46 7.78 -34.32
N PRO A 99 -4.80 6.80 -35.19
CA PRO A 99 -5.85 5.84 -34.90
C PRO A 99 -5.60 5.08 -33.59
N PHE A 100 -4.33 4.87 -33.23
CA PHE A 100 -3.93 4.20 -32.00
C PHE A 100 -4.20 5.04 -30.75
N SER A 101 -4.37 6.36 -30.85
CA SER A 101 -4.66 7.22 -29.70
C SER A 101 -6.16 7.32 -29.39
N VAL A 102 -7.05 6.87 -30.28
CA VAL A 102 -8.51 6.91 -30.05
C VAL A 102 -8.93 6.09 -28.83
N PRO A 103 -8.48 4.83 -28.64
CA PRO A 103 -8.77 4.08 -27.42
C PRO A 103 -8.23 4.76 -26.15
N LEU A 104 -7.04 5.37 -26.24
CA LEU A 104 -6.45 6.11 -25.12
C LEU A 104 -7.36 7.25 -24.67
N VAL A 105 -7.76 8.11 -25.61
CA VAL A 105 -8.64 9.27 -25.31
C VAL A 105 -9.99 8.81 -24.76
N ALA A 106 -10.60 7.79 -25.36
CA ALA A 106 -11.88 7.26 -24.92
C ALA A 106 -11.81 6.75 -23.47
N VAL A 107 -10.81 5.93 -23.15
CA VAL A 107 -10.63 5.40 -21.80
C VAL A 107 -10.29 6.53 -20.82
N SER A 108 -9.46 7.51 -21.18
CA SER A 108 -9.17 8.67 -20.34
C SER A 108 -10.43 9.45 -19.98
N VAL A 109 -11.30 9.72 -20.95
CA VAL A 109 -12.57 10.45 -20.73
C VAL A 109 -13.52 9.66 -19.82
N VAL A 110 -13.64 8.34 -20.03
CA VAL A 110 -14.47 7.47 -19.18
C VAL A 110 -13.91 7.34 -17.76
N SER A 111 -12.60 7.45 -17.60
CA SER A 111 -11.93 7.35 -16.30
C SER A 111 -12.22 8.54 -15.38
N VAL A 112 -12.46 9.74 -15.95
CA VAL A 112 -12.69 10.97 -15.16
C VAL A 112 -13.94 10.86 -14.28
N PRO A 113 -15.16 10.55 -14.79
CA PRO A 113 -16.33 10.36 -13.95
C PRO A 113 -16.15 9.30 -12.85
N ALA A 114 -15.50 8.18 -13.17
CA ALA A 114 -15.23 7.12 -12.21
C ALA A 114 -14.35 7.62 -11.04
N LEU A 115 -13.28 8.37 -11.35
CA LEU A 115 -12.38 8.94 -10.35
C LEU A 115 -13.09 9.96 -9.45
N PHE A 116 -13.93 10.83 -10.02
CA PHE A 116 -14.66 11.85 -9.25
C PHE A 116 -15.81 11.28 -8.41
N TYR A 117 -16.48 10.23 -8.90
CA TYR A 117 -17.51 9.52 -8.15
C TYR A 117 -16.96 8.93 -6.85
N ASN A 118 -15.73 8.39 -6.89
CA ASN A 118 -15.10 7.75 -5.74
C ASN A 118 -14.18 8.70 -4.93
N ARG A 119 -14.29 10.03 -5.09
CA ARG A 119 -13.37 11.01 -4.46
C ARG A 119 -13.23 10.86 -2.94
N THR A 120 -14.31 10.51 -2.25
CA THR A 120 -14.35 10.39 -0.78
C THR A 120 -13.69 9.12 -0.27
N ARG A 121 -13.40 8.16 -1.16
CA ARG A 121 -12.77 6.86 -0.82
C ARG A 121 -11.24 6.90 -0.89
N PHE A 122 -10.65 8.00 -1.38
CA PHE A 122 -9.22 8.20 -1.48
C PHE A 122 -8.77 9.22 -0.43
N ASP A 123 -8.97 8.89 0.84
CA ASP A 123 -8.84 9.80 1.97
C ASP A 123 -7.57 9.61 2.80
N ARG A 124 -6.74 8.60 2.51
CA ARG A 124 -5.46 8.41 3.20
C ARG A 124 -4.47 9.51 2.86
N THR A 125 -3.85 10.09 3.87
CA THR A 125 -2.76 11.06 3.71
C THR A 125 -1.44 10.35 3.55
N PHE A 126 -0.66 10.75 2.53
CA PHE A 126 0.73 10.34 2.41
C PHE A 126 1.57 11.20 3.34
N SER A 127 2.12 10.61 4.41
CA SER A 127 2.99 11.27 5.38
C SER A 127 4.43 10.75 5.18
N PRO A 128 5.23 11.39 4.31
CA PRO A 128 6.62 10.98 4.13
C PRO A 128 7.38 11.16 5.44
N SER A 129 8.31 10.25 5.73
CA SER A 129 9.19 10.40 6.88
C SER A 129 10.04 11.69 6.75
N PRO A 130 10.50 12.28 7.85
CA PRO A 130 11.42 13.41 7.80
C PRO A 130 12.67 13.11 6.94
N THR A 131 13.13 11.86 6.95
CA THR A 131 14.24 11.39 6.11
C THR A 131 13.89 11.35 4.62
N GLN A 132 12.66 10.93 4.25
CA GLN A 132 12.16 10.98 2.88
C GLN A 132 12.05 12.41 2.36
N LEU A 133 11.53 13.34 3.18
CA LEU A 133 11.46 14.75 2.83
C LEU A 133 12.85 15.36 2.67
N ALA A 134 13.75 15.11 3.63
CA ALA A 134 15.13 15.61 3.58
C ALA A 134 15.88 15.08 2.35
N ALA A 135 15.75 13.78 2.05
CA ALA A 135 16.36 13.17 0.87
C ALA A 135 15.80 13.75 -0.43
N GLY A 136 14.48 13.94 -0.52
CA GLY A 136 13.84 14.58 -1.68
C GLY A 136 14.30 16.02 -1.89
N ILE A 137 14.35 16.82 -0.82
CA ILE A 137 14.85 18.21 -0.86
C ILE A 137 16.33 18.24 -1.26
N ALA A 138 17.15 17.36 -0.68
CA ALA A 138 18.57 17.26 -1.00
C ALA A 138 18.78 16.90 -2.47
N LEU A 139 18.02 15.94 -3.00
CA LEU A 139 18.07 15.55 -4.41
C LEU A 139 17.68 16.71 -5.33
N VAL A 140 16.55 17.37 -5.09
CA VAL A 140 16.10 18.51 -5.91
C VAL A 140 17.13 19.64 -5.86
N THR A 141 17.70 19.92 -4.69
CA THR A 141 18.73 20.95 -4.52
C THR A 141 20.01 20.60 -5.26
N ALA A 142 20.47 19.34 -5.16
CA ALA A 142 21.66 18.85 -5.85
C ALA A 142 21.48 18.92 -7.38
N LEU A 143 20.35 18.43 -7.90
CA LEU A 143 20.03 18.49 -9.33
C LEU A 143 19.91 19.93 -9.82
N SER A 144 19.34 20.82 -9.02
CA SER A 144 19.26 22.25 -9.35
C SER A 144 20.65 22.88 -9.37
N TYR A 145 21.51 22.57 -8.39
CA TYR A 145 22.89 23.04 -8.33
C TYR A 145 23.69 22.58 -9.56
N GLY A 146 23.60 21.30 -9.92
CA GLY A 146 24.27 20.77 -11.11
C GLY A 146 23.74 21.43 -12.39
N THR A 147 22.42 21.53 -12.54
CA THR A 147 21.79 22.03 -13.77
C THR A 147 22.06 23.52 -13.96
N PHE A 148 21.74 24.35 -12.97
CA PHE A 148 21.94 25.80 -13.10
C PHE A 148 23.41 26.18 -13.05
N GLY A 149 24.24 25.46 -12.28
CA GLY A 149 25.67 25.73 -12.22
C GLY A 149 26.40 25.35 -13.52
N SER A 150 26.11 24.19 -14.11
CA SER A 150 26.70 23.80 -15.40
C SER A 150 26.20 24.68 -16.54
N TYR A 151 24.94 25.13 -16.51
CA TYR A 151 24.43 26.11 -17.49
C TYR A 151 25.07 27.50 -17.33
N ALA A 152 25.29 27.95 -16.09
CA ALA A 152 25.94 29.23 -15.82
C ALA A 152 27.43 29.21 -16.23
N LEU A 153 28.10 28.08 -16.03
CA LEU A 153 29.49 27.83 -16.43
C LEU A 153 29.61 27.18 -17.81
N ARG A 154 28.59 27.27 -18.67
CA ARG A 154 28.56 26.54 -19.96
C ARG A 154 29.76 26.81 -20.87
N GLU A 155 30.41 27.96 -20.74
CA GLU A 155 31.63 28.30 -21.49
C GLU A 155 32.84 27.44 -21.09
N GLU A 156 32.80 26.83 -19.91
CA GLU A 156 33.83 25.93 -19.37
C GLU A 156 33.56 24.45 -19.71
N PHE A 157 32.51 24.16 -20.48
CA PHE A 157 32.06 22.80 -20.82
C PHE A 157 31.96 22.59 -22.33
N ASP A 158 32.37 21.41 -22.78
CA ASP A 158 32.10 20.93 -24.12
C ASP A 158 30.74 20.22 -24.13
N GLY A 159 29.81 20.72 -24.94
CA GLY A 159 28.49 20.09 -25.15
C GLY A 159 27.31 20.73 -24.40
N ILE A 160 27.51 21.80 -23.62
CA ILE A 160 26.41 22.54 -22.96
C ILE A 160 26.11 23.83 -23.71
N VAL A 161 24.95 23.89 -24.38
CA VAL A 161 24.48 25.13 -25.04
C VAL A 161 23.17 25.59 -24.41
N THR A 162 22.29 24.66 -24.11
CA THR A 162 20.94 24.90 -23.59
C THR A 162 20.81 24.46 -22.14
N LEU A 163 19.75 24.94 -21.46
CA LEU A 163 19.42 24.47 -20.12
C LEU A 163 19.09 22.96 -20.11
N THR A 164 18.57 22.45 -21.24
CA THR A 164 18.29 21.02 -21.41
C THR A 164 19.57 20.19 -21.43
N ASP A 165 20.64 20.67 -22.07
CA ASP A 165 21.95 19.98 -22.10
C ASP A 165 22.56 19.94 -20.69
N ALA A 166 22.45 21.03 -19.94
CA ALA A 166 22.90 21.11 -18.55
C ALA A 166 22.11 20.17 -17.61
N PHE A 167 20.79 20.08 -17.80
CA PHE A 167 19.94 19.14 -17.06
C PHE A 167 20.27 17.69 -17.41
N TYR A 168 20.48 17.40 -18.70
CA TYR A 168 20.91 16.10 -19.19
C TYR A 168 22.25 15.68 -18.58
N TYR A 169 23.28 16.53 -18.65
CA TYR A 169 24.58 16.32 -18.01
C TYR A 169 24.43 16.01 -16.51
N THR A 170 23.59 16.77 -15.82
CA THR A 170 23.38 16.62 -14.38
C THR A 170 22.73 15.28 -14.04
N ILE A 171 21.68 14.86 -14.77
CA ILE A 171 21.03 13.57 -14.56
C ILE A 171 22.00 12.41 -14.85
N VAL A 172 22.68 12.44 -16.00
CA VAL A 172 23.61 11.39 -16.42
C VAL A 172 24.76 11.23 -15.42
N THR A 173 25.22 12.34 -14.86
CA THR A 173 26.24 12.34 -13.80
C THR A 173 25.68 11.83 -12.48
N ALA A 174 24.52 12.32 -12.03
CA ALA A 174 23.87 11.91 -10.78
C ALA A 174 23.53 10.42 -10.75
N SER A 175 23.11 9.86 -11.88
CA SER A 175 22.79 8.44 -12.04
C SER A 175 24.02 7.55 -12.26
N THR A 176 25.22 8.11 -12.16
CA THR A 176 26.51 7.42 -12.36
C THR A 176 26.63 6.73 -13.73
N VAL A 177 25.90 7.19 -14.75
CA VAL A 177 25.95 6.61 -16.10
C VAL A 177 27.16 7.15 -16.85
N GLY A 178 27.32 8.48 -16.87
CA GLY A 178 28.51 9.14 -17.39
C GLY A 178 28.81 8.80 -18.86
N TYR A 179 27.89 9.07 -19.79
CA TYR A 179 28.10 8.81 -21.22
C TYR A 179 29.37 9.43 -21.81
N GLY A 180 29.87 10.51 -21.19
CA GLY A 180 31.10 11.19 -21.59
C GLY A 180 30.95 12.08 -22.83
N ASP A 181 29.72 12.33 -23.26
CA ASP A 181 29.36 13.21 -24.37
C ASP A 181 29.33 14.70 -23.98
N VAL A 182 29.06 14.99 -22.70
CA VAL A 182 29.22 16.31 -22.09
C VAL A 182 30.29 16.25 -21.00
N THR A 183 31.35 17.05 -21.15
CA THR A 183 32.49 17.07 -20.22
C THR A 183 33.03 18.48 -20.01
N ALA A 184 33.76 18.70 -18.91
CA ALA A 184 34.49 19.95 -18.72
C ALA A 184 35.56 20.11 -19.79
N ALA A 185 35.68 21.32 -20.35
CA ALA A 185 36.66 21.62 -21.39
C ALA A 185 38.08 21.23 -20.91
N PRO A 186 38.90 20.53 -21.72
CA PRO A 186 40.21 20.04 -21.30
C PRO A 186 41.16 21.14 -20.76
N SER A 187 41.00 22.37 -21.26
CA SER A 187 41.75 23.55 -20.84
C SER A 187 41.18 24.27 -19.62
N SER A 188 39.96 23.95 -19.17
CA SER A 188 39.30 24.62 -18.05
C SER A 188 39.56 23.91 -16.72
N GLU A 189 40.28 24.59 -15.83
CA GLU A 189 40.44 24.13 -14.45
C GLU A 189 39.15 24.34 -13.64
N LEU A 190 38.46 25.46 -13.86
CA LEU A 190 37.21 25.80 -13.17
C LEU A 190 36.10 24.79 -13.49
N GLY A 191 35.93 24.42 -14.77
CA GLY A 191 34.96 23.41 -15.21
C GLY A 191 35.23 22.04 -14.60
N LYS A 192 36.51 21.65 -14.45
CA LYS A 192 36.90 20.39 -13.80
C LYS A 192 36.58 20.40 -12.30
N LEU A 193 36.95 21.47 -11.59
CA LEU A 193 36.64 21.61 -10.16
C LEU A 193 35.13 21.60 -9.90
N PHE A 194 34.36 22.28 -10.74
CA PHE A 194 32.90 22.27 -10.68
C PHE A 194 32.32 20.89 -11.02
N SER A 195 32.88 20.17 -12.01
CA SER A 195 32.46 18.80 -12.32
C SER A 195 32.70 17.85 -11.14
N ILE A 196 33.81 18.00 -10.43
CA ILE A 196 34.12 17.22 -9.21
C ILE A 196 33.10 17.52 -8.11
N SER A 197 32.73 18.79 -7.88
CA SER A 197 31.73 19.12 -6.86
C SER A 197 30.35 18.58 -7.23
N VAL A 198 29.96 18.71 -8.51
CA VAL A 198 28.72 18.15 -9.06
C VAL A 198 28.67 16.65 -8.89
N LEU A 199 29.77 15.94 -9.21
CA LEU A 199 29.88 14.50 -9.05
C LEU A 199 29.68 14.11 -7.58
N LEU A 200 30.39 14.72 -6.64
CA LEU A 200 30.27 14.36 -5.22
C LEU A 200 28.87 14.63 -4.65
N ILE A 201 28.31 15.81 -4.94
CA ILE A 201 27.02 16.24 -4.38
C ILE A 201 25.86 15.46 -5.00
N ASN A 202 25.82 15.35 -6.35
CA ASN A 202 24.71 14.69 -7.02
C ASN A 202 24.70 13.17 -6.82
N VAL A 203 25.86 12.52 -6.89
CA VAL A 203 25.92 11.07 -6.68
C VAL A 203 25.50 10.71 -5.26
N ALA A 204 25.96 11.47 -4.25
CA ALA A 204 25.56 11.26 -2.87
C ALA A 204 24.05 11.50 -2.66
N ALA A 205 23.52 12.61 -3.16
CA ALA A 205 22.09 12.93 -3.03
C ALA A 205 21.20 11.91 -3.74
N PHE A 206 21.59 11.46 -4.94
CA PHE A 206 20.87 10.43 -5.70
C PHE A 206 20.89 9.08 -4.99
N ALA A 207 22.06 8.64 -4.48
CA ALA A 207 22.18 7.40 -3.72
C ALA A 207 21.34 7.41 -2.44
N VAL A 208 21.35 8.51 -1.69
CA VAL A 208 20.52 8.67 -0.47
C VAL A 208 19.03 8.65 -0.82
N ALA A 209 18.61 9.39 -1.85
CA ALA A 209 17.22 9.38 -2.29
C ALA A 209 16.75 8.01 -2.74
N LEU A 210 17.57 7.28 -3.50
CA LEU A 210 17.26 5.92 -3.95
C LEU A 210 17.18 4.94 -2.77
N GLY A 211 18.12 5.02 -1.83
CA GLY A 211 18.10 4.18 -0.63
C GLY A 211 16.84 4.40 0.20
N VAL A 212 16.52 5.66 0.50
CA VAL A 212 15.32 6.03 1.28
C VAL A 212 14.02 5.62 0.58
N LEU A 213 14.00 5.59 -0.75
CA LEU A 213 12.85 5.13 -1.53
C LEU A 213 12.71 3.60 -1.56
N LEU A 214 13.83 2.87 -1.70
CA LEU A 214 13.83 1.42 -1.89
C LEU A 214 13.86 0.61 -0.59
N THR A 215 14.49 1.14 0.46
CA THR A 215 14.65 0.42 1.75
C THR A 215 13.32 -0.11 2.31
N PRO A 216 12.21 0.67 2.38
CA PRO A 216 10.95 0.15 2.90
C PRO A 216 10.39 -1.03 2.10
N ALA A 217 10.58 -1.03 0.78
CA ALA A 217 10.13 -2.12 -0.08
C ALA A 217 10.99 -3.38 0.13
N ILE A 218 12.31 -3.22 0.25
CA ILE A 218 13.25 -4.31 0.53
C ILE A 218 12.96 -4.91 1.91
N GLU A 219 12.79 -4.08 2.94
CA GLU A 219 12.43 -4.50 4.30
C GLU A 219 11.12 -5.27 4.30
N ALA A 220 10.08 -4.78 3.62
CA ALA A 220 8.80 -5.49 3.51
C ALA A 220 8.94 -6.87 2.86
N GLN A 221 9.76 -6.99 1.81
CA GLN A 221 10.02 -8.26 1.15
C GLN A 221 10.76 -9.25 2.08
N LEU A 222 11.77 -8.77 2.80
CA LEU A 222 12.57 -9.58 3.74
C LEU A 222 11.74 -10.04 4.94
N SER A 223 10.96 -9.14 5.53
CA SER A 223 9.99 -9.41 6.58
C SER A 223 9.01 -10.51 6.18
N LYS A 224 8.41 -10.40 4.97
CA LYS A 224 7.53 -11.43 4.41
C LYS A 224 8.24 -12.78 4.26
N ALA A 225 9.47 -12.79 3.76
CA ALA A 225 10.26 -14.02 3.59
C ALA A 225 10.68 -14.67 4.92
N LEU A 226 10.80 -13.89 6.00
CA LEU A 226 11.17 -14.35 7.33
C LEU A 226 9.96 -14.68 8.23
N GLY A 227 8.73 -14.65 7.69
CA GLY A 227 7.51 -14.90 8.47
C GLY A 227 7.24 -13.85 9.55
N ARG A 228 7.89 -12.69 9.47
CA ARG A 228 7.65 -11.52 10.32
C ARG A 228 6.82 -10.55 9.48
N MET A 229 5.49 -10.67 9.48
CA MET A 229 4.65 -9.79 8.68
C MET A 229 4.93 -8.30 9.00
N THR A 230 5.08 -7.48 7.95
CA THR A 230 5.27 -6.03 8.04
C THR A 230 3.91 -5.34 8.19
N ASP A 231 3.87 -4.23 8.93
CA ASP A 231 2.72 -3.38 9.26
C ASP A 231 1.76 -3.05 8.10
N SER A 232 2.24 -3.11 6.87
CA SER A 232 1.47 -2.79 5.67
C SER A 232 0.30 -3.74 5.35
N GLN A 233 0.30 -4.98 5.84
CA GLN A 233 -0.77 -5.96 5.53
C GLN A 233 -2.02 -5.81 6.42
N PHE A 234 -1.86 -5.30 7.64
CA PHE A 234 -2.99 -5.03 8.54
C PHE A 234 -3.76 -3.76 8.18
N ASN A 235 -3.08 -2.81 7.53
CA ASN A 235 -3.67 -1.57 7.01
C ASN A 235 -4.70 -1.79 5.87
N LEU A 236 -5.09 -3.02 5.54
CA LEU A 236 -6.07 -3.36 4.52
C LEU A 236 -7.34 -4.02 5.08
N LEU A 237 -7.39 -4.24 6.40
CA LEU A 237 -8.51 -4.86 7.09
C LEU A 237 -9.42 -3.74 7.61
N ASP A 238 -10.65 -3.67 7.11
CA ASP A 238 -11.72 -2.77 7.57
C ASP A 238 -12.86 -3.67 8.09
N GLU A 239 -13.47 -3.36 9.24
CA GLU A 239 -14.55 -4.14 9.88
C GLU A 239 -14.21 -5.62 10.18
N HIS A 240 -12.93 -5.92 10.43
CA HIS A 240 -12.44 -7.28 10.71
C HIS A 240 -12.58 -7.69 12.18
N VAL A 241 -12.30 -8.97 12.45
CA VAL A 241 -12.20 -9.52 13.81
C VAL A 241 -10.74 -9.61 14.24
N VAL A 242 -10.41 -9.16 15.44
CA VAL A 242 -9.06 -9.31 16.00
C VAL A 242 -9.08 -10.42 17.06
N ILE A 243 -8.25 -11.45 16.88
CA ILE A 243 -8.12 -12.56 17.80
C ILE A 243 -6.87 -12.32 18.66
N LEU A 244 -7.09 -12.11 19.95
CA LEU A 244 -6.05 -11.78 20.92
C LEU A 244 -5.59 -13.06 21.61
N GLY A 245 -4.44 -13.56 21.13
CA GLY A 245 -3.83 -14.81 21.53
C GLY A 245 -4.19 -15.99 20.63
N TYR A 246 -3.52 -17.11 20.87
CA TYR A 246 -3.77 -18.40 20.22
C TYR A 246 -3.65 -19.52 21.25
N GLY A 247 -4.52 -20.53 21.17
CA GLY A 247 -4.56 -21.68 22.07
C GLY A 247 -5.78 -22.56 21.79
N ASP A 248 -6.07 -23.50 22.70
CA ASP A 248 -7.08 -24.55 22.50
C ASP A 248 -8.49 -24.05 22.17
N LEU A 249 -8.87 -22.87 22.68
CA LEU A 249 -10.19 -22.29 22.41
C LEU A 249 -10.21 -21.43 21.15
N THR A 250 -9.08 -20.82 20.76
CA THR A 250 -9.03 -19.91 19.60
C THR A 250 -8.68 -20.63 18.31
N GLU A 251 -7.96 -21.75 18.36
CA GLU A 251 -7.65 -22.56 17.17
C GLU A 251 -8.93 -23.04 16.47
N PRO A 252 -9.91 -23.69 17.15
CA PRO A 252 -11.17 -24.05 16.52
C PRO A 252 -11.98 -22.84 16.06
N ILE A 253 -11.89 -21.70 16.76
CA ILE A 253 -12.55 -20.46 16.33
C ILE A 253 -11.98 -20.01 14.99
N ILE A 254 -10.65 -20.00 14.83
CA ILE A 254 -9.96 -19.65 13.58
C ILE A 254 -10.34 -20.61 12.45
N GLU A 255 -10.48 -21.90 12.74
CA GLU A 255 -10.85 -22.90 11.73
C GLU A 255 -12.33 -22.84 11.30
N ASN A 256 -13.21 -22.42 12.21
CA ASN A 256 -14.65 -22.33 11.94
C ASN A 256 -15.11 -20.91 11.55
N LEU A 257 -14.22 -19.92 11.64
CA LEU A 257 -14.44 -18.58 11.08
C LEU A 257 -14.58 -18.71 9.57
N SER A 258 -15.75 -18.37 9.04
CA SER A 258 -16.00 -18.46 7.59
C SER A 258 -14.96 -17.65 6.81
N ASP A 259 -14.55 -18.11 5.63
CA ASP A 259 -13.65 -17.41 4.71
C ASP A 259 -14.09 -15.96 4.36
N SER A 260 -15.37 -15.65 4.61
CA SER A 260 -15.95 -14.32 4.37
C SER A 260 -15.66 -13.29 5.47
N VAL A 261 -15.20 -13.73 6.64
CA VAL A 261 -14.84 -12.85 7.75
C VAL A 261 -13.34 -12.57 7.68
N GLN A 262 -12.99 -11.31 7.50
CA GLN A 262 -11.60 -10.90 7.65
C GLN A 262 -11.22 -10.93 9.12
N PHE A 263 -10.07 -11.53 9.45
CA PHE A 263 -9.56 -11.52 10.81
C PHE A 263 -8.03 -11.44 10.85
N ALA A 264 -7.52 -11.04 12.01
CA ALA A 264 -6.10 -11.01 12.33
C ALA A 264 -5.85 -11.65 13.69
N VAL A 265 -4.74 -12.38 13.83
CA VAL A 265 -4.35 -13.03 15.09
C VAL A 265 -3.15 -12.29 15.69
N ILE A 266 -3.13 -12.06 16.99
CA ILE A 266 -1.94 -11.56 17.71
C ILE A 266 -1.51 -12.64 18.69
N THR A 267 -0.27 -13.12 18.61
CA THR A 267 0.22 -14.16 19.51
C THR A 267 1.69 -13.99 19.84
N THR A 268 2.12 -14.35 21.05
CA THR A 268 3.54 -14.35 21.43
C THR A 268 4.30 -15.55 20.88
N ASP A 269 3.60 -16.58 20.40
CA ASP A 269 4.22 -17.83 19.93
C ASP A 269 4.65 -17.73 18.46
N GLU A 270 5.97 -17.63 18.23
CA GLU A 270 6.57 -17.59 16.90
C GLU A 270 6.29 -18.84 16.05
N SER A 271 6.14 -20.00 16.68
CA SER A 271 5.87 -21.26 15.98
C SER A 271 4.44 -21.26 15.44
N VAL A 272 3.48 -20.76 16.22
CA VAL A 272 2.09 -20.55 15.82
C VAL A 272 2.02 -19.52 14.71
N ALA A 273 2.69 -18.38 14.88
CA ALA A 273 2.68 -17.31 13.88
C ALA A 273 3.21 -17.78 12.52
N ARG A 274 4.25 -18.62 12.50
CA ARG A 274 4.73 -19.26 11.26
C ARG A 274 3.66 -20.15 10.63
N ARG A 275 3.03 -21.05 11.41
CA ARG A 275 1.96 -21.94 10.90
C ARG A 275 0.77 -21.18 10.32
N LEU A 276 0.37 -20.10 10.99
CA LEU A 276 -0.73 -19.24 10.51
C LEU A 276 -0.34 -18.49 9.24
N SER A 277 0.89 -17.96 9.18
CA SER A 277 1.43 -17.29 7.99
C SER A 277 1.51 -18.23 6.78
N ASP A 278 1.91 -19.50 6.98
CA ASP A 278 1.97 -20.52 5.93
C ASP A 278 0.58 -20.87 5.36
N ARG A 279 -0.48 -20.56 6.11
CA ARG A 279 -1.89 -20.69 5.70
C ARG A 279 -2.49 -19.39 5.17
N ASP A 280 -1.68 -18.37 4.91
CA ASP A 280 -2.10 -17.01 4.51
C ASP A 280 -3.03 -16.33 5.53
N ILE A 281 -2.98 -16.72 6.80
CA ILE A 281 -3.75 -16.09 7.88
C ILE A 281 -2.96 -14.89 8.43
N PRO A 282 -3.55 -13.67 8.47
CA PRO A 282 -2.88 -12.51 9.02
C PRO A 282 -2.54 -12.69 10.50
N VAL A 283 -1.25 -12.61 10.86
CA VAL A 283 -0.79 -12.81 12.23
C VAL A 283 0.34 -11.85 12.64
N LEU A 284 0.26 -11.30 13.85
CA LEU A 284 1.30 -10.52 14.51
C LEU A 284 1.94 -11.31 15.64
N THR A 285 3.26 -11.46 15.58
CA THR A 285 4.03 -12.02 16.68
C THR A 285 4.34 -10.95 17.73
N ALA A 286 3.46 -10.79 18.72
CA ALA A 286 3.58 -9.80 19.77
C ALA A 286 2.70 -10.15 20.99
N ASP A 287 2.85 -9.43 22.10
CA ASP A 287 1.96 -9.59 23.25
C ASP A 287 0.61 -8.92 22.96
N PRO A 288 -0.52 -9.65 23.05
CA PRO A 288 -1.85 -9.10 22.80
C PRO A 288 -2.33 -8.10 23.86
N SER A 289 -1.58 -7.94 24.97
CA SER A 289 -1.87 -6.95 26.00
C SER A 289 -1.21 -5.59 25.77
N ASP A 290 -0.26 -5.50 24.84
CA ASP A 290 0.45 -4.27 24.51
C ASP A 290 -0.35 -3.41 23.51
N GLU A 291 -0.25 -2.09 23.66
CA GLU A 291 -0.98 -1.12 22.84
C GLU A 291 -0.51 -1.10 21.37
N GLU A 292 0.82 -1.10 21.15
CA GLU A 292 1.42 -0.98 19.82
C GLU A 292 0.98 -2.12 18.87
N PRO A 293 1.02 -3.41 19.27
CA PRO A 293 0.51 -4.50 18.42
C PRO A 293 -0.98 -4.39 18.08
N LEU A 294 -1.81 -3.95 19.02
CA LEU A 294 -3.25 -3.80 18.81
C LEU A 294 -3.55 -2.67 17.81
N GLN A 295 -2.84 -1.55 17.91
CA GLN A 295 -2.91 -0.46 16.93
C GLN A 295 -2.47 -0.94 15.54
N ARG A 296 -1.36 -1.68 15.47
CA ARG A 296 -0.84 -2.25 14.21
C ARG A 296 -1.82 -3.25 13.59
N ALA A 297 -2.58 -3.98 14.40
CA ALA A 297 -3.64 -4.88 13.95
C ALA A 297 -4.91 -4.15 13.48
N GLY A 298 -4.98 -2.82 13.55
CA GLY A 298 -6.14 -2.03 13.14
C GLY A 298 -7.32 -2.12 14.12
N ILE A 299 -7.06 -2.29 15.43
CA ILE A 299 -8.13 -2.48 16.42
C ILE A 299 -9.14 -1.31 16.49
N ALA A 300 -8.71 -0.10 16.13
CA ALA A 300 -9.56 1.10 16.12
C ALA A 300 -10.75 0.98 15.15
N ASP A 301 -10.59 0.22 14.06
CA ASP A 301 -11.61 0.01 13.02
C ASP A 301 -12.19 -1.42 13.04
N ALA A 302 -11.78 -2.23 14.03
CA ALA A 302 -12.22 -3.62 14.14
C ALA A 302 -13.68 -3.71 14.59
N ARG A 303 -14.40 -4.67 14.01
CA ARG A 303 -15.81 -4.95 14.36
C ARG A 303 -15.94 -5.66 15.69
N ALA A 304 -15.01 -6.58 15.98
CA ALA A 304 -15.00 -7.34 17.21
C ALA A 304 -13.59 -7.80 17.58
N ALA A 305 -13.36 -8.02 18.88
CA ALA A 305 -12.22 -8.76 19.38
C ALA A 305 -12.65 -10.04 20.08
N ILE A 306 -11.88 -11.11 19.89
CA ILE A 306 -12.04 -12.39 20.58
C ILE A 306 -10.81 -12.60 21.46
N VAL A 307 -11.03 -12.82 22.75
CA VAL A 307 -9.98 -13.03 23.75
C VAL A 307 -10.26 -14.33 24.50
N ALA A 308 -9.51 -15.38 24.19
CA ALA A 308 -9.78 -16.70 24.72
C ALA A 308 -8.49 -17.51 24.87
N THR A 309 -7.54 -16.96 25.63
CA THR A 309 -6.30 -17.68 25.92
C THR A 309 -6.46 -18.55 27.15
N GLU A 310 -5.41 -19.30 27.49
CA GLU A 310 -5.39 -20.13 28.70
C GLU A 310 -5.12 -19.31 29.98
N ASN A 311 -4.99 -17.98 29.88
CA ASN A 311 -4.61 -17.12 30.99
C ASN A 311 -5.57 -15.93 31.14
N ASP A 312 -6.62 -16.12 31.94
CA ASP A 312 -7.65 -15.09 32.22
C ASP A 312 -7.07 -13.75 32.72
N ALA A 313 -5.90 -13.74 33.38
CA ALA A 313 -5.28 -12.50 33.84
C ALA A 313 -4.65 -11.70 32.69
N LYS A 314 -4.00 -12.39 31.74
CA LYS A 314 -3.52 -11.78 30.50
C LYS A 314 -4.69 -11.34 29.62
N ASP A 315 -5.74 -12.14 29.55
CA ASP A 315 -6.95 -11.81 28.80
C ASP A 315 -7.60 -10.53 29.35
N ALA A 316 -7.69 -10.38 30.68
CA ALA A 316 -8.17 -9.14 31.29
C ALA A 316 -7.35 -7.92 30.87
N LEU A 317 -6.02 -8.05 30.81
CA LEU A 317 -5.14 -6.96 30.38
C LEU A 317 -5.33 -6.63 28.89
N ALA A 318 -5.39 -7.64 28.03
CA ALA A 318 -5.67 -7.47 26.60
C ALA A 318 -7.04 -6.82 26.35
N ILE A 319 -8.06 -7.21 27.11
CA ILE A 319 -9.41 -6.60 27.05
C ILE A 319 -9.36 -5.13 27.46
N LEU A 320 -8.64 -4.78 28.53
CA LEU A 320 -8.49 -3.40 28.98
C LEU A 320 -7.83 -2.54 27.90
N THR A 321 -6.71 -2.99 27.34
CA THR A 321 -5.98 -2.26 26.29
C THR A 321 -6.84 -2.14 25.02
N ALA A 322 -7.51 -3.22 24.61
CA ALA A 322 -8.42 -3.21 23.46
C ALA A 322 -9.58 -2.21 23.65
N ARG A 323 -10.21 -2.21 24.83
CA ARG A 323 -11.31 -1.30 25.16
C ARG A 323 -10.87 0.16 25.24
N GLN A 324 -9.63 0.41 25.66
CA GLN A 324 -9.05 1.76 25.67
C GLN A 324 -8.83 2.29 24.25
N LEU A 325 -8.44 1.43 23.32
CA LEU A 325 -8.18 1.80 21.92
C LEU A 325 -9.46 1.87 21.07
N ASN A 326 -10.48 1.08 21.40
CA ASN A 326 -11.78 1.08 20.74
C ASN A 326 -12.88 0.81 21.76
N ASP A 327 -13.60 1.86 22.15
CA ASP A 327 -14.66 1.81 23.15
C ASP A 327 -15.99 1.27 22.60
N GLU A 328 -16.21 1.29 21.28
CA GLU A 328 -17.45 0.85 20.62
C GLU A 328 -17.43 -0.62 20.14
N MET A 329 -16.25 -1.21 19.93
CA MET A 329 -16.09 -2.57 19.41
C MET A 329 -16.69 -3.64 20.33
N GLN A 330 -17.24 -4.72 19.76
CA GLN A 330 -17.65 -5.86 20.57
C GLN A 330 -16.46 -6.70 21.04
N ILE A 331 -16.34 -6.93 22.34
CA ILE A 331 -15.32 -7.81 22.92
C ILE A 331 -15.98 -9.08 23.46
N LEU A 332 -15.64 -10.21 22.85
CA LEU A 332 -16.05 -11.55 23.27
C LEU A 332 -14.87 -12.21 23.98
N ALA A 333 -15.07 -12.65 25.21
CA ALA A 333 -14.04 -13.35 25.97
C ALA A 333 -14.48 -14.76 26.39
N ALA A 334 -13.51 -15.68 26.48
CA ALA A 334 -13.70 -16.95 27.14
C ALA A 334 -13.00 -16.93 28.50
N ALA A 335 -13.71 -17.34 29.56
CA ALA A 335 -13.13 -17.50 30.89
C ALA A 335 -12.79 -18.97 31.12
N MET A 336 -11.50 -19.26 31.33
CA MET A 336 -11.04 -20.59 31.70
C MET A 336 -11.55 -20.97 33.10
N GLN A 337 -11.48 -20.02 34.04
CA GLN A 337 -11.97 -20.20 35.39
C GLN A 337 -13.27 -19.42 35.60
N ARG A 338 -14.29 -20.12 36.10
CA ARG A 338 -15.63 -19.55 36.34
C ARG A 338 -15.60 -18.29 37.22
N GLU A 339 -14.73 -18.23 38.23
CA GLU A 339 -14.58 -17.07 39.11
C GLU A 339 -14.09 -15.80 38.38
N ASN A 340 -13.45 -15.94 37.22
CA ASN A 340 -12.92 -14.81 36.46
C ASN A 340 -13.93 -14.22 35.48
N VAL A 341 -15.11 -14.85 35.29
CA VAL A 341 -16.17 -14.33 34.40
C VAL A 341 -16.54 -12.88 34.74
N ALA A 342 -16.71 -12.58 36.03
CA ALA A 342 -17.01 -11.22 36.46
C ALA A 342 -15.83 -10.28 36.18
N LYS A 343 -14.59 -10.71 36.45
CA LYS A 343 -13.39 -9.89 36.24
C LYS A 343 -13.21 -9.51 34.77
N LEU A 344 -13.40 -10.45 33.84
CA LEU A 344 -13.32 -10.17 32.40
C LEU A 344 -14.42 -9.19 31.94
N ARG A 345 -15.64 -9.28 32.50
CA ARG A 345 -16.69 -8.28 32.25
C ARG A 345 -16.31 -6.90 32.77
N HIS A 346 -15.76 -6.81 33.98
CA HIS A 346 -15.32 -5.54 34.54
C HIS A 346 -14.13 -4.94 33.80
N ALA A 347 -13.29 -5.77 33.17
CA ALA A 347 -12.20 -5.33 32.29
C ALA A 347 -12.71 -4.69 30.99
N GLY A 348 -13.97 -4.96 30.58
CA GLY A 348 -14.59 -4.35 29.40
C GLY A 348 -15.11 -5.35 28.36
N ALA A 349 -15.14 -6.65 28.67
CA ALA A 349 -15.75 -7.64 27.77
C ALA A 349 -17.29 -7.55 27.79
N ASP A 350 -17.90 -7.43 26.61
CA ASP A 350 -19.35 -7.37 26.44
C ASP A 350 -20.00 -8.73 26.72
N ARG A 351 -19.35 -9.79 26.22
CA ARG A 351 -19.80 -11.17 26.34
C ARG A 351 -18.66 -11.99 26.92
N VAL A 352 -18.95 -12.74 27.98
CA VAL A 352 -18.01 -13.70 28.55
C VAL A 352 -18.69 -15.06 28.62
N ILE A 353 -18.05 -16.05 28.03
CA ILE A 353 -18.48 -17.46 28.01
C ILE A 353 -17.50 -18.26 28.87
N SER A 354 -17.98 -19.22 29.66
CA SER A 354 -17.10 -20.17 30.35
C SER A 354 -17.30 -21.57 29.75
N PRO A 355 -16.43 -22.01 28.82
CA PRO A 355 -16.54 -23.32 28.19
C PRO A 355 -16.51 -24.47 29.21
N SER A 356 -15.67 -24.33 30.25
CA SER A 356 -15.56 -25.30 31.33
C SER A 356 -16.86 -25.45 32.13
N GLU A 357 -17.58 -24.35 32.42
CA GLU A 357 -18.89 -24.43 33.07
C GLU A 357 -19.95 -25.09 32.17
N ILE A 358 -19.95 -24.78 30.87
CA ILE A 358 -20.88 -25.37 29.90
C ILE A 358 -20.63 -26.88 29.79
N GLY A 359 -19.38 -27.28 29.54
CA GLY A 359 -19.00 -28.69 29.44
C GLY A 359 -19.31 -29.46 30.71
N GLY A 360 -19.00 -28.89 31.89
CA GLY A 360 -19.33 -29.51 33.17
C GLY A 360 -20.83 -29.73 33.37
N ARG A 361 -21.68 -28.78 32.96
CA ARG A 361 -23.14 -28.93 33.02
C ARG A 361 -23.67 -29.98 32.04
N LEU A 362 -23.10 -30.07 30.83
CA LEU A 362 -23.48 -31.10 29.86
C LEU A 362 -23.16 -32.50 30.40
N LEU A 363 -21.94 -32.70 30.90
CA LEU A 363 -21.51 -33.97 31.49
C LEU A 363 -22.37 -34.38 32.70
N ALA A 364 -22.65 -33.43 33.60
CA ALA A 364 -23.49 -33.69 34.77
C ALA A 364 -24.92 -34.10 34.37
N ASN A 365 -25.51 -33.43 33.37
CA ASN A 365 -26.84 -33.75 32.87
C ASN A 365 -26.92 -35.10 32.16
N SER A 366 -25.85 -35.49 31.45
CA SER A 366 -25.73 -36.80 30.82
C SER A 366 -25.59 -37.92 31.84
N ALA A 367 -24.74 -37.72 32.86
CA ALA A 367 -24.56 -38.70 33.94
C ALA A 367 -25.85 -39.02 34.72
N ILE A 368 -26.78 -38.06 34.82
CA ILE A 368 -28.07 -38.22 35.49
C ILE A 368 -29.23 -38.54 34.53
N GLY A 369 -28.94 -38.83 33.26
CA GLY A 369 -29.93 -39.26 32.26
C GLY A 369 -30.94 -38.19 31.84
N LYS A 370 -30.67 -36.90 32.11
CA LYS A 370 -31.60 -35.80 31.79
C LYS A 370 -31.48 -35.32 30.35
N ARG A 371 -30.28 -35.34 29.78
CA ARG A 371 -29.98 -34.95 28.40
C ARG A 371 -28.68 -35.61 27.98
N ASP A 372 -28.66 -36.21 26.81
CA ASP A 372 -27.44 -36.76 26.23
C ASP A 372 -26.49 -35.60 25.85
N ALA A 373 -25.31 -35.60 26.46
CA ALA A 373 -24.28 -34.60 26.20
C ALA A 373 -23.73 -34.72 24.78
N GLU A 374 -23.70 -35.94 24.21
CA GLU A 374 -23.19 -36.20 22.87
C GLU A 374 -24.14 -35.61 21.82
N ALA A 375 -25.44 -35.88 21.95
CA ALA A 375 -26.47 -35.28 21.10
C ALA A 375 -26.51 -33.74 21.21
N ALA A 376 -26.35 -33.19 22.43
CA ALA A 376 -26.28 -31.74 22.62
C ALA A 376 -25.01 -31.12 22.01
N SER A 377 -23.89 -31.83 22.06
CA SER A 377 -22.63 -31.41 21.42
C SER A 377 -22.75 -31.44 19.89
N GLN A 378 -23.29 -32.53 19.32
CA GLN A 378 -23.51 -32.65 17.87
C GLN A 378 -24.43 -31.55 17.33
N GLN A 379 -25.49 -31.22 18.07
CA GLN A 379 -26.38 -30.11 17.69
C GLN A 379 -25.66 -28.75 17.69
N LEU A 380 -24.69 -28.54 18.59
CA LEU A 380 -23.87 -27.33 18.62
C LEU A 380 -22.82 -27.29 17.50
N LEU A 381 -22.30 -28.45 17.09
CA LEU A 381 -21.34 -28.61 16.01
C LEU A 381 -21.99 -28.62 14.61
N GLY A 382 -23.32 -28.72 14.53
CA GLY A 382 -24.05 -28.74 13.27
C GLY A 382 -23.95 -30.09 12.53
N GLU A 383 -23.59 -31.16 13.24
CA GLU A 383 -23.60 -32.52 12.70
C GLU A 383 -25.03 -33.07 12.79
N GLU A 384 -25.73 -33.16 11.65
CA GLU A 384 -27.05 -33.83 11.58
C GLU A 384 -26.87 -35.33 11.85
N LEU A 385 -27.74 -35.88 12.69
CA LEU A 385 -27.84 -37.33 12.94
C LEU A 385 -28.38 -38.02 11.68
N ASP A 386 -27.54 -38.81 11.00
CA ASP A 386 -27.96 -39.76 9.96
C ASP A 386 -28.78 -40.93 10.54
#